data_AF-A0A7X6PAL0-F1
#
_entry.id   AF-A0A7X6PAL0-F1
#
_cell.length_a   1.000
_cell.length_b   1.000
_cell.length_c   1.000
_cell.angle_alpha   90.00
_cell.angle_beta   90.00
_cell.angle_gamma   90.00
#
_symmetry.space_group_name_H-M   'P 1'
#
loop_
_entity.id
_entity.type
_entity.pdbx_description
1 polymer ?
#
loop_
_entity_poly.entity_id
_entity_poly.type
_entity_poly.pdbx_seq_one_letter_code
_entity_poly.pdbx_strand_id
1 'polypeptide(L)'
;MKKIVITIIALVCAGMVLGETTKNPNKAALYSAIFPGGGQLYNHAWWKAGAVVGVQSYLISAAIYNKDKQEDYKKLAENTTDQFQQQIYQSKSKTYRDKFNNDLWWIGITAGLSILDAYVDAHLYNFESEKEKIHLHFSENEIVLQYNF
;
A
#
# COMPACT_ATOMS: atom_id res chain seq x y z
N MET A 1 23.23 10.21 4.94
CA MET A 1 22.15 9.90 3.97
C MET A 1 20.95 9.18 4.61
N LYS A 2 21.12 8.05 5.32
CA LYS A 2 19.99 7.32 5.96
C LYS A 2 19.10 8.16 6.89
N LYS A 3 19.68 9.08 7.68
CA LYS A 3 18.93 9.97 8.59
C LYS A 3 18.02 10.98 7.84
N ILE A 4 18.49 11.50 6.70
CA ILE A 4 17.72 12.47 5.88
C ILE A 4 16.49 11.81 5.27
N VAL A 5 16.65 10.57 4.76
CA VAL A 5 15.53 9.79 4.21
C VAL A 5 14.48 9.50 5.28
N ILE A 6 14.89 9.14 6.49
CA ILE A 6 13.97 8.89 7.62
C ILE A 6 13.23 10.16 8.02
N THR A 7 13.91 11.31 8.07
CA THR A 7 13.27 12.60 8.41
C THR A 7 12.29 13.06 7.33
N ILE A 8 12.60 12.82 6.05
CA ILE A 8 11.68 13.12 4.94
C ILE A 8 10.44 12.21 5.01
N ILE A 9 10.62 10.91 5.24
CA ILE A 9 9.50 9.98 5.42
C ILE A 9 8.64 10.39 6.62
N ALA A 10 9.26 10.77 7.75
CA ALA A 10 8.55 11.22 8.93
C ALA A 10 7.78 12.53 8.72
N LEU A 11 8.35 13.50 7.99
CA LEU A 11 7.69 14.75 7.63
C LEU A 11 6.52 14.54 6.66
N VAL A 12 6.68 13.63 5.69
CA VAL A 12 5.60 13.28 4.76
C VAL A 12 4.47 12.56 5.50
N CYS A 13 4.79 11.61 6.39
CA CYS A 13 3.80 10.97 7.25
C CYS A 13 3.09 12.01 8.14
N ALA A 14 3.79 12.97 8.72
CA ALA A 14 3.19 14.02 9.55
C ALA A 14 2.26 14.94 8.76
N GLY A 15 2.62 15.29 7.51
CA GLY A 15 1.78 16.11 6.63
C GLY A 15 0.48 15.41 6.21
N MET A 16 0.50 14.08 6.07
CA MET A 16 -0.68 13.27 5.72
C MET A 16 -1.69 13.13 6.86
N VAL A 17 -1.29 13.39 8.11
CA VAL A 17 -2.13 13.26 9.31
C VAL A 17 -3.00 14.49 9.55
N LEU A 18 -2.62 15.65 8.98
CA LEU A 18 -3.38 16.89 9.08
C LEU A 18 -4.63 16.79 8.19
N GLY A 19 -5.76 16.46 8.81
CA GLY A 19 -7.01 16.14 8.11
C GLY A 19 -7.65 17.35 7.42
N GLU A 20 -7.98 17.17 6.13
CA GLU A 20 -8.90 18.05 5.39
C GLU A 20 -10.36 17.61 5.66
N THR A 21 -11.28 18.56 5.84
CA THR A 21 -12.71 18.33 6.10
C THR A 21 -13.46 17.71 4.92
N THR A 22 -12.85 17.70 3.73
CA THR A 22 -13.36 17.05 2.52
C THR A 22 -12.27 16.14 1.95
N LYS A 23 -12.52 14.83 1.83
CA LYS A 23 -11.53 13.88 1.31
C LYS A 23 -11.57 13.85 -0.21
N ASN A 24 -10.45 14.15 -0.86
CA ASN A 24 -10.35 14.04 -2.31
C ASN A 24 -9.90 12.61 -2.71
N PRO A 25 -10.74 11.79 -3.36
CA PRO A 25 -10.42 10.41 -3.71
C PRO A 25 -9.17 10.28 -4.60
N ASN A 26 -8.95 11.27 -5.47
CA ASN A 26 -7.78 11.29 -6.36
C ASN A 26 -6.49 11.58 -5.59
N LYS A 27 -6.54 12.39 -4.53
CA LYS A 27 -5.39 12.58 -3.63
C LYS A 27 -5.12 11.31 -2.82
N ALA A 28 -6.16 10.65 -2.28
CA ALA A 28 -6.01 9.41 -1.54
C ALA A 28 -5.36 8.29 -2.37
N ALA A 29 -5.79 8.14 -3.63
CA ALA A 29 -5.20 7.21 -4.58
C ALA A 29 -3.75 7.58 -4.94
N LEU A 30 -3.47 8.87 -5.19
CA LEU A 30 -2.12 9.34 -5.48
C LEU A 30 -1.17 9.08 -4.30
N TYR A 31 -1.61 9.30 -3.05
CA TYR A 31 -0.79 9.03 -1.88
C TYR A 31 -0.54 7.54 -1.65
N SER A 32 -1.54 6.67 -1.88
CA SER A 32 -1.34 5.22 -1.86
C SER A 32 -0.38 4.72 -2.95
N ALA A 33 -0.28 5.44 -4.08
CA ALA A 33 0.64 5.08 -5.16
C ALA A 33 2.10 5.48 -4.85
N ILE A 34 2.31 6.55 -4.08
CA ILE A 34 3.65 7.05 -3.73
C ILE A 34 4.21 6.32 -2.51
N PHE A 35 3.38 6.06 -1.50
CA PHE A 35 3.79 5.38 -0.27
C PHE A 35 2.85 4.20 0.05
N PRO A 36 3.39 3.03 0.42
CA PRO A 36 2.58 1.92 0.89
C PRO A 36 1.80 2.35 2.14
N GLY A 37 0.46 2.27 2.09
CA GLY A 37 -0.43 2.71 3.17
C GLY A 37 -0.79 4.20 3.16
N GLY A 38 -0.36 4.98 2.17
CA GLY A 38 -0.56 6.44 2.12
C GLY A 38 -2.03 6.88 2.08
N GLY A 39 -2.89 6.19 1.34
CA GLY A 39 -4.33 6.50 1.30
C GLY A 39 -5.07 6.07 2.57
N GLN A 40 -4.64 4.99 3.24
CA GLN A 40 -5.19 4.61 4.55
C GLN A 40 -4.83 5.64 5.63
N LEU A 41 -3.60 6.19 5.58
CA LEU A 41 -3.19 7.31 6.45
C LEU A 41 -4.03 8.56 6.18
N TYR A 42 -4.23 8.91 4.90
CA TYR A 42 -5.10 10.03 4.50
C TYR A 42 -6.55 9.86 4.94
N ASN A 43 -7.05 8.62 4.95
CA ASN A 43 -8.41 8.31 5.40
C ASN A 43 -8.54 8.21 6.93
N HIS A 44 -7.48 8.47 7.71
CA HIS A 44 -7.37 8.26 9.17
C HIS A 44 -7.68 6.83 9.63
N ALA A 45 -7.55 5.85 8.73
CA ALA A 45 -7.75 4.44 9.03
C ALA A 45 -6.43 3.83 9.54
N TRP A 46 -5.96 4.27 10.71
CA TRP A 46 -4.63 3.94 11.26
C TRP A 46 -4.34 2.45 11.38
N TRP A 47 -5.34 1.66 11.78
CA TRP A 47 -5.19 0.21 11.89
C TRP A 47 -5.05 -0.46 10.51
N LYS A 48 -5.81 0.00 9.50
CA LYS A 48 -5.69 -0.46 8.11
C LYS A 48 -4.33 -0.05 7.53
N ALA A 49 -3.89 1.18 7.79
CA ALA A 49 -2.59 1.67 7.39
C ALA A 49 -1.46 0.80 7.95
N GLY A 50 -1.53 0.46 9.24
CA GLY A 50 -0.57 -0.45 9.88
C GLY A 50 -0.54 -1.83 9.23
N ALA A 51 -1.71 -2.41 8.93
CA ALA A 51 -1.80 -3.70 8.26
C ALA A 51 -1.20 -3.67 6.85
N VAL A 52 -1.54 -2.66 6.04
CA VAL A 52 -1.00 -2.49 4.68
C VAL A 52 0.51 -2.33 4.72
N VAL A 53 1.03 -1.45 5.58
CA VAL A 53 2.47 -1.23 5.72
C VAL A 53 3.17 -2.52 6.17
N GLY A 54 2.58 -3.27 7.09
CA GLY A 54 3.14 -4.55 7.54
C GLY A 54 3.26 -5.57 6.41
N VAL A 55 2.18 -5.77 5.65
CA VAL A 55 2.15 -6.70 4.51
C VAL A 55 3.13 -6.26 3.42
N GLN A 56 3.11 -4.98 3.03
CA GLN A 56 4.01 -4.45 2.01
C GLN A 56 5.47 -4.54 2.43
N SER A 57 5.80 -4.19 3.68
CA SER A 57 7.16 -4.26 4.20
C SER A 57 7.69 -5.69 4.22
N TYR A 58 6.84 -6.65 4.60
CA TYR A 58 7.17 -8.07 4.56
C TYR A 58 7.48 -8.55 3.14
N LEU A 59 6.60 -8.25 2.18
CA LEU A 59 6.77 -8.67 0.78
C LEU A 59 8.02 -8.04 0.14
N ILE A 60 8.26 -6.74 0.37
CA ILE A 60 9.46 -6.05 -0.10
C ILE A 60 10.72 -6.68 0.50
N SER A 61 10.71 -6.99 1.79
CA SER A 61 11.85 -7.64 2.47
C SER A 61 12.10 -9.04 1.92
N ALA A 62 11.04 -9.81 1.65
CA ALA A 62 11.13 -11.12 1.02
C ALA A 62 11.70 -11.03 -0.41
N ALA A 63 11.25 -10.06 -1.19
CA ALA A 63 11.76 -9.81 -2.55
C ALA A 63 13.26 -9.49 -2.53
N ILE A 64 13.71 -8.60 -1.65
CA ILE A 64 15.13 -8.26 -1.49
C ILE A 64 15.94 -9.52 -1.11
N TYR A 65 15.48 -10.28 -0.12
CA TYR A 65 16.14 -11.52 0.30
C TYR A 65 16.27 -12.54 -0.85
N ASN A 66 15.19 -12.76 -1.59
CA ASN A 66 15.18 -13.70 -2.71
C ASN A 66 16.08 -13.21 -3.85
N LYS A 67 16.14 -11.90 -4.10
CA LYS A 67 17.03 -11.29 -5.08
C LYS A 67 18.50 -11.44 -4.70
N ASP A 68 18.85 -11.21 -3.44
CA ASP A 68 20.21 -11.40 -2.93
C ASP A 68 20.65 -12.86 -3.08
N LYS A 69 19.80 -13.81 -2.67
CA LYS A 69 20.09 -15.25 -2.82
C LYS A 69 20.22 -15.66 -4.28
N GLN A 70 19.39 -15.12 -5.16
CA GLN A 70 19.49 -15.37 -6.60
C GLN A 70 20.86 -14.97 -7.15
N GLU A 71 21.41 -13.85 -6.69
CA GLU A 71 22.74 -13.36 -7.08
C GLU A 71 23.88 -14.17 -6.44
N ASP A 72 23.77 -14.54 -5.17
CA ASP A 72 24.74 -15.40 -4.49
C ASP A 72 24.92 -16.73 -5.23
N TYR A 73 23.81 -17.41 -5.55
CA TYR A 73 23.87 -18.68 -6.28
C TYR A 73 24.33 -18.51 -7.72
N LYS A 74 24.06 -17.36 -8.35
CA LYS A 74 24.59 -17.06 -9.67
C LYS A 74 26.12 -16.95 -9.63
N LYS A 75 26.66 -16.22 -8.65
CA LYS A 75 28.12 -16.10 -8.44
C LYS A 75 28.76 -17.46 -8.13
N LEU A 76 28.13 -18.29 -7.30
CA LEU A 76 28.63 -19.64 -7.01
C LEU A 76 28.66 -20.53 -8.27
N ALA A 77 27.64 -20.43 -9.13
CA ALA A 77 27.61 -21.16 -10.41
C ALA A 77 28.70 -20.70 -11.39
N GLU A 78 29.09 -19.42 -11.35
CA GLU A 78 30.14 -18.85 -12.20
C GLU A 78 31.56 -19.22 -11.70
N ASN A 79 31.73 -19.43 -10.39
CA ASN A 79 33.04 -19.67 -9.78
C ASN A 79 33.37 -21.16 -9.53
N THR A 80 32.40 -22.07 -9.71
CA THR A 80 32.65 -23.51 -9.54
C THR A 80 33.19 -24.15 -10.82
N THR A 81 34.18 -25.02 -10.69
CA THR A 81 34.75 -25.80 -11.81
C THR A 81 34.02 -27.14 -11.99
N ASP A 82 33.36 -27.63 -10.94
CA ASP A 82 32.57 -28.87 -10.97
C ASP A 82 31.22 -28.63 -11.66
N GLN A 83 30.98 -29.37 -12.75
CA GLN A 83 29.75 -29.30 -13.55
C GLN A 83 28.50 -29.70 -12.77
N PHE A 84 28.60 -30.68 -11.86
CA PHE A 84 27.47 -31.11 -11.05
C PHE A 84 27.03 -29.99 -10.09
N GLN A 85 28.00 -29.37 -9.42
CA GLN A 85 27.75 -28.24 -8.52
C GLN A 85 27.25 -27.00 -9.29
N GLN A 86 27.78 -26.76 -10.48
CA GLN A 86 27.31 -25.68 -11.35
C GLN A 86 25.82 -25.81 -11.65
N GLN A 87 25.37 -27.01 -12.03
CA GLN A 87 23.95 -27.27 -12.32
C GLN A 87 23.06 -27.06 -11.09
N ILE A 88 23.51 -27.48 -9.91
CA ILE A 88 22.79 -27.25 -8.65
C ILE A 88 22.66 -25.75 -8.35
N TYR A 89 23.74 -24.98 -8.46
CA TYR A 89 23.72 -23.55 -8.19
C TYR A 89 22.86 -22.78 -9.21
N GLN A 90 22.92 -23.14 -10.50
CA GLN A 90 22.04 -22.56 -11.52
C GLN A 90 20.57 -22.85 -11.22
N SER A 91 20.24 -24.08 -10.81
CA SER A 91 18.89 -24.46 -10.42
C SER A 91 18.40 -23.63 -9.22
N LYS A 92 19.22 -23.51 -8.16
CA LYS A 92 18.91 -22.67 -7.00
C LYS A 92 18.72 -21.20 -7.39
N SER A 93 19.63 -20.64 -8.19
CA SER A 93 19.52 -19.25 -8.67
C SER A 93 18.20 -19.03 -9.42
N LYS A 94 17.79 -19.99 -10.28
CA LYS A 94 16.48 -19.95 -10.96
C LYS A 94 15.32 -19.98 -9.97
N THR A 95 15.33 -20.89 -8.98
CA THR A 95 14.29 -20.95 -7.95
C THR A 95 14.14 -19.63 -7.19
N TYR A 96 15.25 -18.99 -6.81
CA TYR A 96 15.21 -17.69 -6.13
C TYR A 96 14.76 -16.55 -7.06
N ARG A 97 15.08 -16.62 -8.37
CA ARG A 97 14.53 -15.69 -9.36
C ARG A 97 13.01 -15.80 -9.47
N ASP A 98 12.50 -17.03 -9.52
CA ASP A 98 11.06 -17.28 -9.61
C ASP A 98 10.33 -16.81 -8.35
N LYS A 99 10.92 -17.02 -7.16
CA LYS A 99 10.45 -16.46 -5.89
C LYS A 99 10.41 -14.92 -5.91
N PHE A 100 11.49 -14.27 -6.33
CA PHE A 100 11.54 -12.81 -6.46
C PHE A 100 10.45 -12.28 -7.40
N ASN A 101 10.28 -12.89 -8.57
CA ASN A 101 9.24 -12.50 -9.52
C ASN A 101 7.84 -12.68 -8.94
N ASN A 102 7.60 -13.77 -8.21
CA ASN A 102 6.34 -13.98 -7.49
C ASN A 102 6.12 -12.90 -6.41
N ASP A 103 7.15 -12.55 -5.65
CA ASP A 103 7.06 -11.49 -4.63
C ASP A 103 6.70 -10.14 -5.27
N LEU A 104 7.30 -9.79 -6.42
CA LEU A 104 6.94 -8.58 -7.17
C LEU A 104 5.47 -8.57 -7.61
N TRP A 105 4.93 -9.71 -8.06
CA TRP A 105 3.51 -9.84 -8.37
C TRP A 105 2.63 -9.59 -7.14
N TRP A 106 2.99 -10.17 -5.98
CA TRP A 106 2.26 -9.97 -4.75
C TRP A 106 2.34 -8.53 -4.22
N ILE A 107 3.49 -7.87 -4.35
CA ILE A 107 3.64 -6.44 -4.05
C ILE A 107 2.69 -5.61 -4.91
N GLY A 108 2.65 -5.88 -6.22
CA GLY A 108 1.76 -5.17 -7.15
C GLY A 108 0.28 -5.38 -6.83
N ILE A 109 -0.14 -6.63 -6.60
CA ILE A 109 -1.53 -6.97 -6.26
C ILE A 109 -1.95 -6.30 -4.95
N THR A 110 -1.14 -6.42 -3.89
CA THR A 110 -1.46 -5.83 -2.59
C THR A 110 -1.45 -4.30 -2.63
N ALA A 111 -0.57 -3.69 -3.43
CA ALA A 111 -0.58 -2.24 -3.66
C ALA A 111 -1.87 -1.81 -4.36
N GLY A 112 -2.26 -2.50 -5.43
CA GLY A 112 -3.49 -2.22 -6.16
C GLY A 112 -4.73 -2.33 -5.27
N LEU A 113 -4.85 -3.42 -4.51
CA LEU A 113 -5.95 -3.61 -3.56
C LEU A 113 -5.99 -2.52 -2.49
N SER A 114 -4.83 -2.13 -1.95
CA SER A 114 -4.73 -1.04 -0.99
C SER A 114 -5.15 0.31 -1.57
N ILE A 115 -4.82 0.59 -2.83
CA ILE A 115 -5.24 1.81 -3.54
C ILE A 115 -6.76 1.80 -3.72
N LEU A 116 -7.32 0.69 -4.19
CA LEU A 116 -8.77 0.55 -4.40
C LEU A 116 -9.57 0.69 -3.10
N ASP A 117 -9.13 0.03 -2.01
CA ASP A 117 -9.76 0.15 -0.68
C ASP A 117 -9.77 1.61 -0.20
N ALA A 118 -8.63 2.31 -0.30
CA ALA A 118 -8.56 3.72 0.07
C ALA A 118 -9.44 4.62 -0.80
N TYR A 119 -9.52 4.34 -2.11
CA TYR A 119 -10.36 5.10 -3.03
C TYR A 119 -11.84 4.93 -2.73
N VAL A 120 -12.30 3.69 -2.52
CA VAL A 120 -13.71 3.40 -2.16
C VAL A 120 -14.05 4.00 -0.80
N ASP A 121 -13.19 3.85 0.20
CA ASP A 121 -13.38 4.44 1.54
C ASP A 121 -13.53 5.97 1.47
N ALA A 122 -12.70 6.64 0.66
CA ALA A 122 -12.77 8.09 0.48
C ALA A 122 -14.08 8.51 -0.21
N HIS A 123 -14.53 7.73 -1.19
CA HIS A 123 -15.77 8.00 -1.92
C HIS A 123 -17.02 7.82 -1.05
N LEU A 124 -17.06 6.76 -0.24
CA LEU A 124 -18.16 6.49 0.69
C LEU A 124 -18.22 7.52 1.82
N TYR A 125 -17.07 8.00 2.31
CA TYR A 125 -17.03 9.05 3.32
C TYR A 125 -17.71 10.34 2.84
N ASN A 126 -17.47 10.74 1.59
CA ASN A 126 -18.11 11.92 1.01
C ASN A 126 -19.63 11.71 0.86
N PHE A 127 -20.07 10.52 0.44
CA PHE A 127 -21.48 10.20 0.32
C PHE A 127 -22.23 10.25 1.66
N GLU A 128 -21.70 9.65 2.74
CA GLU A 128 -22.36 9.69 4.04
C GLU A 128 -22.40 11.12 4.59
N SER A 129 -21.33 11.90 4.40
CA SER A 129 -21.28 13.32 4.81
C SER A 129 -22.32 14.17 4.08
N GLU A 130 -22.59 13.91 2.79
CA GLU A 130 -23.65 14.60 2.04
C GLU A 130 -25.05 14.16 2.48
N LYS A 131 -25.24 12.86 2.72
CA LYS A 131 -26.51 12.30 3.18
C LYS A 131 -26.89 12.80 4.58
N GLU A 132 -25.92 12.97 5.48
CA GLU A 132 -26.14 13.49 6.83
C GLU A 132 -26.68 14.93 6.83
N LYS A 133 -26.52 15.68 5.74
CA LYS A 133 -27.11 17.03 5.59
C LYS A 133 -28.61 17.02 5.26
N ILE A 134 -29.17 15.86 4.92
CA ILE A 134 -30.57 15.69 4.50
C ILE A 134 -31.34 15.01 5.63
N HIS A 135 -32.25 15.74 6.26
CA HIS A 135 -33.14 15.20 7.30
C HIS A 135 -34.60 15.32 6.85
N LEU A 136 -35.37 14.24 7.05
CA LEU A 136 -36.82 14.24 6.84
C LEU A 136 -37.50 14.53 8.18
N HIS A 137 -38.13 15.69 8.29
CA HIS A 137 -38.97 16.05 9.42
C HIS A 137 -40.41 15.63 9.12
N PHE A 138 -40.95 14.72 9.93
CA PHE A 138 -42.34 14.30 9.88
C PHE A 138 -43.15 15.16 10.86
N SER A 139 -43.99 16.05 10.33
CA SER A 139 -45.00 16.81 11.08
C SER A 139 -46.36 16.14 10.89
N GLU A 140 -47.31 16.34 11.81
CA GLU A 140 -48.56 15.55 11.92
C GLU A 140 -49.33 15.37 10.60
N ASN A 141 -49.21 16.29 9.64
CA ASN A 141 -49.82 16.20 8.30
C ASN A 141 -48.87 16.45 7.10
N GLU A 142 -47.56 16.65 7.31
CA GLU A 142 -46.63 17.02 6.22
C GLU A 142 -45.23 16.39 6.38
N ILE A 143 -44.60 16.05 5.26
CA ILE A 143 -43.19 15.63 5.20
C ILE A 143 -42.37 16.82 4.71
N VAL A 144 -41.55 17.39 5.58
CA VAL A 144 -40.67 18.52 5.24
C VAL A 144 -39.25 18.02 5.07
N LEU A 145 -38.67 18.25 3.88
CA LEU A 145 -37.29 17.92 3.57
C LEU A 145 -36.40 19.10 3.97
N GLN A 146 -35.57 18.92 5.01
CA GLN A 146 -34.68 19.94 5.53
C GLN A 146 -33.25 19.65 5.08
N TYR A 147 -32.63 20.64 4.43
CA TYR A 147 -31.23 20.60 4.01
C TYR A 147 -30.42 21.60 4.83
N ASN A 148 -29.45 21.10 5.60
CA ASN A 148 -28.54 21.95 6.36
C ASN A 148 -27.29 22.24 5.50
N PHE A 149 -27.03 23.53 5.24
CA PHE A 149 -25.89 23.99 4.43
C PHE A 149 -24.55 23.76 5.17
#